data_AF-A0A3S8UCM4-F1
#
_entry.id   AF-A0A3S8UCM4-F1
#
_cell.length_a   1.000
_cell.length_b   1.000
_cell.length_c   1.000
_cell.angle_alpha   90.00
_cell.angle_beta   90.00
_cell.angle_gamma   90.00
#
_symmetry.space_group_name_H-M   'P 1'
#
loop_
_entity.id
_entity.type
_entity.pdbx_description
1 polymer ?
#
loop_
_entity_poly.entity_id
_entity_poly.type
_entity_poly.pdbx_seq_one_letter_code
_entity_poly.pdbx_strand_id
1 'polypeptide(L)'
;MMRRASHHVAAVVVMVCFTSFAAAQDIATFSDVQLIEETREAVGAQDAETALVLLTEMQRRGTGIFAAADRPSCEEVIDLPEGITDWKFRAVARQAYFRVAMSRRLEEGSCACLFDGFSFDAFVTAALGKSTAELTDADRPALERIRDEDRRATEARFRELEQSCRAK
;
A
#
# COMPACT_ATOMS: atom_id res chain seq x y z
N MET A 1 20.88 0.08 72.51
CA MET A 1 20.98 0.59 71.12
C MET A 1 21.35 -0.60 70.23
N MET A 2 20.35 -1.25 69.60
CA MET A 2 20.09 -1.22 68.13
C MET A 2 21.31 -1.70 67.32
N ARG A 3 21.35 -2.88 66.68
CA ARG A 3 20.64 -3.37 65.46
C ARG A 3 21.41 -4.69 65.12
N ARG A 4 20.94 -5.74 64.44
CA ARG A 4 19.80 -6.02 63.58
C ARG A 4 19.75 -7.56 63.44
N ALA A 5 18.61 -8.18 63.74
CA ALA A 5 18.27 -9.49 63.18
C ALA A 5 17.73 -9.25 61.76
N SER A 6 18.15 -10.06 60.78
CA SER A 6 17.40 -10.20 59.53
C SER A 6 17.72 -11.57 58.94
N HIS A 7 16.78 -12.48 59.14
CA HIS A 7 16.77 -13.82 58.61
C HIS A 7 16.73 -13.80 57.07
N HIS A 8 17.47 -14.72 56.45
CA HIS A 8 17.24 -15.14 55.07
C HIS A 8 15.81 -15.69 54.96
N VAL A 9 14.95 -15.02 54.20
CA VAL A 9 13.59 -15.49 53.93
C VAL A 9 13.32 -15.50 52.42
N ALA A 10 13.23 -16.74 51.93
CA ALA A 10 12.38 -17.26 50.87
C ALA A 10 12.40 -16.60 49.49
N ALA A 11 13.03 -17.31 48.55
CA ALA A 11 12.58 -17.34 47.16
C ALA A 11 11.16 -17.93 47.11
N VAL A 12 10.21 -17.16 46.58
CA VAL A 12 8.90 -17.68 46.17
C VAL A 12 8.79 -17.48 44.67
N VAL A 13 9.02 -18.57 43.94
CA VAL A 13 8.62 -18.72 42.54
C VAL A 13 7.11 -18.98 42.56
N VAL A 14 6.30 -17.94 42.33
CA VAL A 14 4.90 -18.16 41.96
C VAL A 14 4.83 -18.28 40.45
N MET A 15 4.64 -19.52 40.05
CA MET A 15 4.28 -19.97 38.71
C MET A 15 2.97 -19.28 38.28
N VAL A 16 3.09 -18.22 37.48
CA VAL A 16 1.93 -17.68 36.75
C VAL A 16 1.83 -18.47 35.45
N CYS A 17 1.23 -19.65 35.55
CA CYS A 17 0.62 -20.28 34.38
C CYS A 17 -0.60 -19.42 34.02
N PHE A 18 -0.42 -18.41 33.18
CA PHE A 18 -1.54 -17.77 32.49
C PHE A 18 -2.26 -18.87 31.71
N THR A 19 -3.41 -19.27 32.21
CA THR A 19 -4.38 -20.09 31.50
C THR A 19 -5.01 -19.25 30.40
N SER A 20 -4.25 -18.95 29.36
CA SER A 20 -4.74 -18.42 28.09
C SER A 20 -5.06 -19.58 27.15
N PHE A 21 -5.83 -20.54 27.63
CA PHE A 21 -6.46 -21.60 26.83
C PHE A 21 -7.98 -21.42 26.91
N ALA A 22 -8.46 -20.23 26.55
CA ALA A 22 -9.88 -19.91 26.62
C ALA A 22 -10.32 -18.98 25.48
N ALA A 23 -9.87 -19.28 24.27
CA ALA A 23 -10.59 -19.04 23.00
C ALA A 23 -9.65 -19.40 21.84
N ALA A 24 -9.25 -20.67 21.73
CA ALA A 24 -9.01 -21.21 20.39
C ALA A 24 -10.40 -21.40 19.75
N GLN A 25 -11.15 -20.31 19.54
CA GLN A 25 -12.00 -20.28 18.36
C GLN A 25 -11.01 -20.51 17.23
N ASP A 26 -11.24 -21.56 16.45
CA ASP A 26 -10.36 -21.86 15.35
C ASP A 26 -10.43 -20.66 14.39
N ILE A 27 -9.48 -19.73 14.49
CA ILE A 27 -9.43 -18.51 13.68
C ILE A 27 -9.41 -18.91 12.20
N ALA A 28 -8.98 -20.14 11.87
CA ALA A 28 -9.12 -20.72 10.54
C ALA A 28 -10.58 -20.76 10.04
N THR A 29 -11.58 -20.81 10.93
CA THR A 29 -13.01 -20.81 10.60
C THR A 29 -13.61 -19.43 10.37
N PHE A 30 -12.90 -18.35 10.73
CA PHE A 30 -13.38 -16.99 10.47
C PHE A 30 -13.44 -16.75 8.95
N SER A 31 -14.49 -16.07 8.49
CA SER A 31 -14.48 -15.44 7.18
C SER A 31 -13.47 -14.28 7.14
N ASP A 32 -13.03 -13.87 5.96
CA ASP A 32 -12.07 -12.76 5.83
C ASP A 32 -12.61 -11.44 6.38
N VAL A 33 -13.94 -11.22 6.28
CA VAL A 33 -14.60 -10.05 6.86
C VAL A 33 -14.56 -10.10 8.39
N GLN A 34 -14.90 -11.26 8.98
CA GLN A 34 -14.81 -11.43 10.44
C GLN A 34 -13.38 -11.25 10.93
N LEU A 35 -12.40 -11.78 10.19
CA LEU A 35 -11.00 -11.65 10.55
C LEU A 35 -10.54 -10.18 10.58
N ILE A 36 -11.00 -9.35 9.63
CA ILE A 36 -10.70 -7.91 9.61
C ILE A 36 -11.39 -7.16 10.76
N GLU A 37 -12.66 -7.45 11.03
CA GLU A 37 -13.42 -6.77 12.09
C GLU A 37 -12.86 -7.11 13.49
N GLU A 38 -12.61 -8.39 13.76
CA GLU A 38 -12.00 -8.82 15.04
C GLU A 38 -10.59 -8.24 15.21
N THR A 39 -9.83 -8.10 14.11
CA THR A 39 -8.52 -7.43 14.15
C THR A 39 -8.66 -5.97 14.54
N ARG A 40 -9.68 -5.26 14.02
CA ARG A 40 -9.95 -3.87 14.36
C ARG A 40 -10.30 -3.72 15.85
N GLU A 41 -11.14 -4.61 16.38
CA GLU A 41 -11.52 -4.62 17.79
C GLU A 41 -10.31 -4.88 18.70
N ALA A 42 -9.49 -5.89 18.39
CA ALA A 42 -8.29 -6.19 19.15
C ALA A 42 -7.28 -5.03 19.17
N VAL A 43 -7.06 -4.39 18.02
CA VAL A 43 -6.20 -3.19 17.92
C VAL A 43 -6.80 -2.02 18.71
N GLY A 44 -8.11 -1.80 18.63
CA GLY A 44 -8.81 -0.74 19.36
C GLY A 44 -8.75 -0.93 20.88
N ALA A 45 -8.82 -2.18 21.33
CA ALA A 45 -8.67 -2.57 22.73
C ALA A 45 -7.21 -2.59 23.21
N GLN A 46 -6.24 -2.34 22.33
CA GLN A 46 -4.81 -2.48 22.60
C GLN A 46 -4.40 -3.89 23.06
N ASP A 47 -5.13 -4.92 22.62
CA ASP A 47 -4.80 -6.31 22.87
C ASP A 47 -3.77 -6.79 21.84
N ALA A 48 -2.49 -6.62 22.20
CA ALA A 48 -1.37 -6.94 21.32
C ALA A 48 -1.27 -8.43 20.98
N GLU A 49 -1.65 -9.33 21.91
CA GLU A 49 -1.55 -10.77 21.69
C GLU A 49 -2.62 -11.23 20.69
N THR A 50 -3.87 -10.84 20.91
CA THR A 50 -4.98 -11.17 19.99
C THR A 50 -4.77 -10.51 18.63
N ALA A 51 -4.36 -9.23 18.61
CA ALA A 51 -4.09 -8.53 17.35
C ALA A 51 -2.98 -9.22 16.54
N LEU A 52 -1.90 -9.67 17.19
CA LEU A 52 -0.81 -10.36 16.49
C LEU A 52 -1.28 -11.67 15.85
N VAL A 53 -2.07 -12.47 16.56
CA VAL A 53 -2.59 -13.74 16.02
C VAL A 53 -3.50 -13.49 14.82
N LEU A 54 -4.42 -12.53 14.92
CA LEU A 54 -5.34 -12.21 13.84
C LEU A 54 -4.62 -11.61 12.63
N LEU A 55 -3.67 -10.70 12.85
CA LEU A 55 -2.83 -10.14 11.77
C LEU A 55 -1.98 -11.21 11.09
N THR A 56 -1.47 -12.19 11.84
CA THR A 56 -0.71 -13.32 11.27
C THR A 56 -1.59 -14.17 10.37
N GLU A 57 -2.84 -14.42 10.77
CA GLU A 57 -3.79 -15.14 9.90
C GLU A 57 -4.18 -14.32 8.67
N MET A 58 -4.36 -13.00 8.82
CA MET A 58 -4.61 -12.11 7.67
C MET A 58 -3.43 -12.12 6.69
N GLN A 59 -2.20 -12.14 7.21
CA GLN A 59 -1.01 -12.27 6.38
C GLN A 59 -0.97 -13.63 5.68
N ARG A 60 -1.25 -14.72 6.40
CA ARG A 60 -1.27 -16.09 5.82
C ARG A 60 -2.30 -16.22 4.69
N ARG A 61 -3.43 -15.52 4.79
CA ARG A 61 -4.50 -15.51 3.77
C ARG A 61 -4.32 -14.44 2.70
N GLY A 62 -3.43 -13.48 2.90
CA GLY A 62 -3.34 -12.29 2.05
C GLY A 62 -4.64 -11.48 2.07
N THR A 63 -5.14 -11.11 3.25
CA THR A 63 -6.38 -10.33 3.40
C THR A 63 -6.12 -8.98 4.07
N GLY A 64 -7.09 -8.05 3.95
CA GLY A 64 -6.97 -6.70 4.50
C GLY A 64 -5.72 -5.97 4.02
N ILE A 65 -4.89 -5.51 4.95
CA ILE A 65 -3.63 -4.80 4.65
C ILE A 65 -2.61 -5.67 3.89
N PHE A 66 -2.73 -7.00 3.97
CA PHE A 66 -1.81 -7.95 3.34
C PHE A 66 -2.28 -8.42 1.95
N ALA A 67 -3.43 -7.96 1.47
CA ALA A 67 -4.01 -8.39 0.18
C ALA A 67 -3.18 -8.03 -1.07
N ALA A 68 -2.12 -7.26 -0.91
CA ALA A 68 -1.16 -6.95 -1.96
C ALA A 68 0.28 -7.35 -1.61
N ALA A 69 0.51 -8.10 -0.53
CA ALA A 69 1.86 -8.40 -0.03
C ALA A 69 2.72 -9.17 -1.04
N ASP A 70 2.11 -10.10 -1.80
CA ASP A 70 2.80 -10.91 -2.80
C ASP A 70 2.72 -10.33 -4.23
N ARG A 71 2.12 -9.14 -4.40
CA ARG A 71 2.06 -8.51 -5.72
C ARG A 71 3.42 -7.89 -6.02
N PRO A 72 4.03 -8.15 -7.20
CA PRO A 72 5.20 -7.40 -7.62
C PRO A 72 4.83 -5.92 -7.58
N SER A 73 5.63 -5.10 -6.89
CA SER A 73 5.42 -3.67 -6.88
C SER A 73 5.51 -3.19 -8.32
N CYS A 74 4.49 -2.51 -8.82
CA CYS A 74 4.57 -1.88 -10.13
C CYS A 74 5.61 -0.77 -10.03
N GLU A 75 6.82 -1.05 -10.52
CA GLU A 75 7.93 -0.13 -10.42
C GLU A 75 7.62 1.11 -11.25
N GLU A 76 7.69 2.25 -10.58
CA GLU A 76 7.54 3.56 -11.19
C GLU A 76 8.93 4.17 -11.35
N VAL A 77 9.40 4.25 -12.58
CA VAL A 77 10.66 4.92 -12.91
C VAL A 77 10.34 6.19 -13.69
N ILE A 78 10.68 7.34 -13.10
CA ILE A 78 10.57 8.67 -13.72
C ILE A 78 11.92 9.35 -13.62
N ASP A 79 12.58 9.45 -14.76
CA ASP A 79 13.85 10.14 -14.92
C ASP A 79 13.60 11.55 -15.47
N LEU A 80 14.02 12.55 -14.71
CA LEU A 80 13.93 13.97 -15.09
C LEU A 80 15.33 14.52 -15.31
N PRO A 81 15.51 15.44 -16.27
CA PRO A 81 16.79 16.10 -16.47
C PRO A 81 17.11 17.05 -15.30
N GLU A 82 18.41 17.26 -15.05
CA GLU A 82 18.90 18.14 -13.96
C GLU A 82 18.49 19.61 -14.12
N GLY A 83 18.06 20.03 -15.32
CA GLY A 83 17.69 21.41 -15.65
C GLY A 83 16.27 21.86 -15.27
N ILE A 84 15.48 21.00 -14.62
CA ILE A 84 14.14 21.34 -14.14
C ILE A 84 14.25 22.11 -12.83
N THR A 85 13.83 23.38 -12.81
CA THR A 85 13.92 24.24 -11.63
C THR A 85 12.57 24.43 -10.94
N ASP A 86 11.47 24.14 -11.63
CA ASP A 86 10.15 24.27 -11.06
C ASP A 86 9.83 23.11 -10.12
N TRP A 87 9.65 23.43 -8.84
CA TRP A 87 9.38 22.44 -7.79
C TRP A 87 8.13 21.59 -8.01
N LYS A 88 7.14 22.07 -8.80
CA LYS A 88 5.92 21.32 -9.11
C LYS A 88 6.11 20.34 -10.25
N PHE A 89 7.11 20.55 -11.11
CA PHE A 89 7.24 19.84 -12.38
C PHE A 89 7.20 18.33 -12.19
N ARG A 90 8.00 17.79 -11.27
CA ARG A 90 8.06 16.35 -10.99
C ARG A 90 6.70 15.77 -10.60
N ALA A 91 5.95 16.48 -9.75
CA ALA A 91 4.63 16.04 -9.33
C ALA A 91 3.63 16.05 -10.50
N VAL A 92 3.65 17.10 -11.32
CA VAL A 92 2.79 17.21 -12.50
C VAL A 92 3.13 16.15 -13.54
N ALA A 93 4.42 15.98 -13.87
CA ALA A 93 4.90 14.98 -14.82
C ALA A 93 4.48 13.57 -14.40
N ARG A 94 4.66 13.23 -13.13
CA ARG A 94 4.17 11.97 -12.56
C ARG A 94 2.67 11.81 -12.74
N GLN A 95 1.87 12.79 -12.35
CA GLN A 95 0.41 12.67 -12.43
C GLN A 95 -0.09 12.56 -13.89
N ALA A 96 0.50 13.31 -14.82
CA ALA A 96 0.21 13.20 -16.25
C ALA A 96 0.58 11.82 -16.80
N TYR A 97 1.73 11.28 -16.40
CA TYR A 97 2.16 9.95 -16.78
C TYR A 97 1.21 8.85 -16.27
N PHE A 98 0.83 8.90 -14.99
CA PHE A 98 -0.19 8.01 -14.41
C PHE A 98 -1.51 8.09 -15.17
N ARG A 99 -1.93 9.30 -15.55
CA ARG A 99 -3.18 9.54 -16.27
C ARG A 99 -3.22 8.79 -17.59
N VAL A 100 -2.15 8.90 -18.39
CA VAL A 100 -2.02 8.20 -19.67
C VAL A 100 -1.90 6.69 -19.47
N ALA A 101 -1.10 6.24 -18.50
CA ALA A 101 -0.97 4.81 -18.21
C ALA A 101 -2.31 4.16 -17.80
N MET A 102 -3.14 4.85 -17.01
CA MET A 102 -4.49 4.39 -16.65
C MET A 102 -5.38 4.27 -17.88
N SER A 103 -5.36 5.27 -18.78
CA SER A 103 -6.13 5.20 -20.03
C SER A 103 -5.73 4.00 -20.87
N ARG A 104 -4.42 3.75 -21.04
CA ARG A 104 -3.91 2.58 -21.77
C ARG A 104 -4.42 1.27 -21.18
N ARG A 105 -4.35 1.11 -19.85
CA ARG A 105 -4.85 -0.11 -19.19
C ARG A 105 -6.35 -0.30 -19.34
N LEU A 106 -7.11 0.78 -19.34
CA LEU A 106 -8.55 0.76 -19.58
C LEU A 106 -8.89 0.38 -21.03
N GLU A 107 -8.12 0.87 -22.00
CA GLU A 107 -8.27 0.51 -23.42
C GLU A 107 -7.94 -0.97 -23.64
N GLU A 108 -6.91 -1.48 -22.96
CA GLU A 108 -6.50 -2.89 -23.02
C GLU A 108 -7.41 -3.83 -22.19
N GLY A 109 -8.18 -3.30 -21.24
CA GLY A 109 -8.90 -4.09 -20.25
C GLY A 109 -7.99 -4.98 -19.38
N SER A 110 -6.75 -4.55 -19.18
CA SER A 110 -5.67 -5.37 -18.60
C SER A 110 -5.52 -5.16 -17.10
N CYS A 111 -5.30 -6.28 -16.38
CA CYS A 111 -4.96 -6.29 -14.96
C CYS A 111 -3.44 -6.25 -14.69
N ALA A 112 -2.62 -6.08 -15.75
CA ALA A 112 -1.17 -5.97 -15.62
C ALA A 112 -0.76 -4.68 -14.87
N CYS A 113 0.50 -4.64 -14.43
CA CYS A 113 1.04 -3.48 -13.73
C CYS A 113 0.90 -2.18 -14.54
N LEU A 114 0.59 -1.07 -13.87
CA LEU A 114 0.20 0.18 -14.54
C LEU A 114 1.17 0.63 -15.65
N PHE A 115 2.48 0.51 -15.41
CA PHE A 115 3.54 0.92 -16.33
C PHE A 115 4.18 -0.22 -17.12
N ASP A 116 3.70 -1.46 -16.97
CA ASP A 116 4.30 -2.58 -17.69
C ASP A 116 4.17 -2.40 -19.23
N GLY A 117 5.30 -2.42 -19.93
CA GLY A 117 5.40 -2.10 -21.36
C GLY A 117 5.23 -0.61 -21.73
N PHE A 118 5.23 0.30 -20.75
CA PHE A 118 5.10 1.74 -20.99
C PHE A 118 6.07 2.51 -20.10
N SER A 119 7.09 3.15 -20.70
CA SER A 119 8.09 3.93 -19.96
C SER A 119 7.76 5.42 -19.91
N PHE A 120 8.39 6.15 -18.99
CA PHE A 120 8.27 7.61 -18.93
C PHE A 120 8.78 8.28 -20.22
N ASP A 121 9.86 7.78 -20.82
CA ASP A 121 10.36 8.21 -22.14
C ASP A 121 9.31 8.03 -23.25
N ALA A 122 8.65 6.87 -23.28
CA ALA A 122 7.59 6.59 -24.25
C ALA A 122 6.40 7.54 -24.06
N PHE A 123 6.05 7.85 -22.81
CA PHE A 123 5.04 8.85 -22.50
C PHE A 123 5.44 10.24 -23.02
N VAL A 124 6.64 10.74 -22.70
CA VAL A 124 7.08 12.08 -23.10
C VAL A 124 7.18 12.19 -24.62
N THR A 125 7.67 11.14 -25.29
CA THR A 125 7.72 11.09 -26.76
C THR A 125 6.31 11.15 -27.36
N ALA A 126 5.38 10.34 -26.85
CA ALA A 126 4.02 10.28 -27.39
C ALA A 126 3.21 11.56 -27.09
N ALA A 127 3.36 12.11 -25.89
CA ALA A 127 2.55 13.22 -25.42
C ALA A 127 3.08 14.60 -25.84
N LEU A 128 4.42 14.76 -25.91
CA LEU A 128 5.08 16.04 -26.17
C LEU A 128 5.95 16.03 -27.43
N GLY A 129 6.13 14.89 -28.09
CA GLY A 129 6.89 14.78 -29.34
C GLY A 129 8.40 14.96 -29.17
N LYS A 130 8.94 14.73 -27.98
CA LYS A 130 10.36 14.95 -27.67
C LYS A 130 10.90 13.95 -26.65
N SER A 131 12.21 13.95 -26.44
CA SER A 131 12.85 13.12 -25.42
C SER A 131 12.74 13.70 -24.01
N THR A 132 12.92 12.87 -22.99
CA THR A 132 12.95 13.29 -21.58
C THR A 132 14.09 14.25 -21.28
N ALA A 133 15.24 14.09 -21.93
CA ALA A 133 16.40 14.98 -21.79
C ALA A 133 16.11 16.41 -22.27
N GLU A 134 15.11 16.60 -23.15
CA GLU A 134 14.70 17.90 -23.69
C GLU A 134 13.58 18.56 -22.88
N LEU A 135 13.16 17.96 -21.75
CA LEU A 135 12.19 18.57 -20.87
C LEU A 135 12.74 19.82 -20.19
N THR A 136 11.90 20.83 -20.11
CA THR A 136 12.17 22.12 -19.48
C THR A 136 10.95 22.54 -18.67
N ASP A 137 11.09 23.52 -17.79
CA ASP A 137 9.97 24.05 -17.02
C ASP A 137 8.80 24.58 -17.90
N ALA A 138 9.10 24.96 -19.15
CA ALA A 138 8.12 25.43 -20.13
C ALA A 138 7.11 24.33 -20.55
N ASP A 139 7.41 23.05 -20.32
CA ASP A 139 6.53 21.94 -20.67
C ASP A 139 5.45 21.66 -19.63
N ARG A 140 5.60 22.23 -18.42
CA ARG A 140 4.66 22.02 -17.32
C ARG A 140 3.20 22.26 -17.75
N PRO A 141 2.83 23.35 -18.45
CA PRO A 141 1.43 23.57 -18.83
C PRO A 141 0.85 22.48 -19.74
N ALA A 142 1.69 21.85 -20.58
CA ALA A 142 1.24 20.72 -21.40
C ALA A 142 0.95 19.48 -20.54
N LEU A 143 1.85 19.18 -19.59
CA LEU A 143 1.66 18.10 -18.62
C LEU A 143 0.45 18.35 -17.69
N GLU A 144 0.19 19.60 -17.30
CA GLU A 144 -0.99 19.97 -16.52
C GLU A 144 -2.30 19.71 -17.28
N ARG A 145 -2.35 20.05 -18.57
CA ARG A 145 -3.51 19.74 -19.41
C ARG A 145 -3.76 18.24 -19.46
N ILE A 146 -2.71 17.45 -19.71
CA ILE A 146 -2.81 15.98 -19.75
C ILE A 146 -3.28 15.44 -18.39
N ARG A 147 -2.72 15.93 -17.28
CA ARG A 147 -3.13 15.54 -15.92
C ARG A 147 -4.62 15.75 -15.68
N ASP A 148 -5.14 16.89 -16.12
CA ASP A 148 -6.50 17.33 -15.79
C ASP A 148 -7.57 16.78 -16.75
N GLU A 149 -7.16 16.38 -17.96
CA GLU A 149 -8.03 15.83 -18.99
C GLU A 149 -8.70 14.52 -18.53
N ASP A 150 -10.04 14.54 -18.53
CA ASP A 150 -10.92 13.44 -18.14
C ASP A 150 -10.54 12.75 -16.82
N ARG A 151 -9.88 13.49 -15.92
CA ARG A 151 -9.23 12.95 -14.74
C ARG A 151 -10.18 12.14 -13.87
N ARG A 152 -11.29 12.75 -13.47
CA ARG A 152 -12.27 12.12 -12.57
C ARG A 152 -12.93 10.90 -13.21
N ALA A 153 -13.31 11.02 -14.48
CA ALA A 153 -13.99 9.96 -15.21
C ALA A 153 -13.09 8.73 -15.34
N THR A 154 -11.82 8.94 -15.65
CA THR A 154 -10.92 7.82 -15.88
C THR A 154 -10.38 7.22 -14.59
N GLU A 155 -10.13 8.02 -13.54
CA GLU A 155 -9.82 7.48 -12.22
C GLU A 155 -10.96 6.59 -11.71
N ALA A 156 -12.22 6.97 -11.94
CA ALA A 156 -13.38 6.16 -11.54
C ALA A 156 -13.40 4.82 -12.30
N ARG A 157 -13.30 4.86 -13.64
CA ARG A 157 -13.25 3.65 -14.47
C ARG A 157 -12.07 2.75 -14.14
N PHE A 158 -10.90 3.32 -13.87
CA PHE A 158 -9.71 2.55 -13.50
C PHE A 158 -9.90 1.84 -12.16
N ARG A 159 -10.51 2.50 -11.17
CA ARG A 159 -10.86 1.83 -9.90
C ARG A 159 -11.84 0.68 -10.09
N GLU A 160 -12.81 0.82 -10.98
CA GLU A 160 -13.73 -0.28 -11.33
C GLU A 160 -12.98 -1.46 -11.99
N LEU A 161 -12.04 -1.18 -12.91
CA LEU A 161 -11.17 -2.19 -13.49
C LEU A 161 -10.35 -2.90 -12.41
N GLU A 162 -9.69 -2.15 -11.52
CA GLU A 162 -8.92 -2.72 -10.40
C GLU A 162 -9.77 -3.61 -9.49
N GLN A 163 -11.01 -3.22 -9.20
CA GLN A 163 -11.93 -4.05 -8.43
C GLN A 163 -12.26 -5.35 -9.16
N SER A 164 -12.54 -5.28 -10.48
CA SER A 164 -12.80 -6.47 -11.29
C SER A 164 -11.59 -7.41 -11.36
N CYS A 165 -10.38 -6.85 -11.40
CA CYS A 165 -9.12 -7.60 -11.39
C CYS A 165 -8.84 -8.30 -10.06
N ARG A 166 -9.37 -7.78 -8.94
CA ARG A 166 -9.27 -8.41 -7.62
C ARG A 166 -10.27 -9.53 -7.41
N ALA A 167 -11.37 -9.53 -8.15
CA ALA A 167 -12.42 -10.54 -8.06
C ALA A 167 -12.15 -11.80 -8.91
N LYS A 168 -11.05 -11.81 -9.68
CA LYS A 168 -10.59 -12.92 -10.52
C LYS A 168 -9.40 -13.62 -9.86
#